data_AF-I4N1C6-F1
#
_entry.id   AF-I4N1C6-F1
#
_cell.length_a   1.000
_cell.length_b   1.000
_cell.length_c   1.000
_cell.angle_alpha   90.00
_cell.angle_beta   90.00
_cell.angle_gamma   90.00
#
_symmetry.space_group_name_H-M   'P 1'
#
loop_
_entity.id
_entity.type
_entity.pdbx_description
1 polymer ?
#
loop_
_entity_poly.entity_id
_entity_poly.type
_entity_poly.pdbx_seq_one_letter_code
_entity_poly.pdbx_strand_id
1 'polypeptide(L)'
;MNDQQRLELEAAAFRRLVQHLGKRTDVQNIDLMNLAGFCRNCLSKWYKAEADERQIDVSLDDAREVVYGMPYNQWKDLYQKEASADQQAAFAKGKTQ
;
A
#
# COMPACT_ATOMS: atom_id res chain seq x y z
N MET A 1 -3.70 -0.54 -29.15
CA MET A 1 -2.78 -0.61 -28.00
C MET A 1 -2.04 -1.93 -28.08
N ASN A 2 -0.72 -1.89 -28.17
CA ASN A 2 0.10 -3.11 -28.09
C ASN A 2 0.43 -3.46 -26.63
N ASP A 3 1.08 -4.61 -26.41
CA ASP A 3 1.35 -5.11 -25.07
C ASP A 3 2.31 -4.20 -24.28
N GLN A 4 3.29 -3.61 -24.96
CA GLN A 4 4.22 -2.64 -24.35
C GLN A 4 3.47 -1.38 -23.86
N GLN A 5 2.58 -0.83 -24.69
CA GLN A 5 1.76 0.32 -24.33
C GLN A 5 0.82 0.00 -23.17
N ARG A 6 0.27 -1.23 -23.11
CA ARG A 6 -0.55 -1.67 -21.98
C ARG A 6 0.26 -1.69 -20.69
N LEU A 7 1.43 -2.31 -20.70
CA LEU A 7 2.34 -2.37 -19.55
C LEU A 7 2.72 -0.97 -19.04
N GLU A 8 3.04 -0.06 -19.95
CA GLU A 8 3.40 1.33 -19.60
C GLU A 8 2.24 2.08 -18.95
N LEU A 9 1.01 1.89 -19.45
CA LEU A 9 -0.20 2.50 -18.90
C LEU A 9 -0.56 1.93 -17.52
N GLU A 10 -0.48 0.62 -17.33
CA GLU A 10 -0.73 -0.05 -16.04
C GLU A 10 0.28 0.42 -14.99
N ALA A 11 1.57 0.44 -15.34
CA ALA A 11 2.62 0.93 -14.45
C ALA A 11 2.45 2.42 -14.13
N ALA A 12 2.04 3.26 -15.11
CA ALA A 12 1.75 4.67 -14.89
C ALA A 12 0.54 4.90 -13.98
N ALA A 13 -0.52 4.10 -14.14
CA ALA A 13 -1.70 4.14 -13.29
C ALA A 13 -1.35 3.74 -11.84
N PHE A 14 -0.56 2.69 -11.64
CA PHE A 14 -0.07 2.29 -10.33
C PHE A 14 0.76 3.39 -9.66
N ARG A 15 1.74 3.97 -10.37
CA ARG A 15 2.51 5.12 -9.87
C ARG A 15 1.61 6.29 -9.46
N ARG A 16 0.54 6.54 -10.22
CA ARG A 16 -0.43 7.61 -9.91
C ARG A 16 -1.25 7.31 -8.67
N LEU A 17 -1.64 6.05 -8.44
CA LEU A 17 -2.31 5.60 -7.22
C LEU A 17 -1.39 5.78 -6.01
N VAL A 18 -0.13 5.32 -6.09
CA VAL A 18 0.88 5.49 -5.04
C VAL A 18 1.06 6.96 -4.69
N GLN A 19 1.24 7.82 -5.70
CA GLN A 19 1.35 9.26 -5.49
C GLN A 19 0.09 9.87 -4.85
N HIS A 20 -1.09 9.43 -5.26
CA HIS A 20 -2.35 9.90 -4.67
C HIS A 20 -2.45 9.52 -3.19
N LEU A 21 -2.14 8.27 -2.84
CA LEU A 21 -2.14 7.77 -1.46
C LEU A 21 -1.06 8.44 -0.59
N GLY A 22 0.08 8.81 -1.20
CA GLY A 22 1.14 9.58 -0.54
C GLY A 22 0.73 11.02 -0.21
N LYS A 23 -0.10 11.65 -1.05
CA LYS A 23 -0.68 12.98 -0.77
C LYS A 23 -1.81 12.93 0.26
N ARG A 24 -2.54 11.81 0.34
CA ARG A 24 -3.66 11.58 1.26
C ARG A 24 -3.20 10.93 2.56
N THR A 25 -2.30 11.59 3.29
CA THR A 25 -1.80 11.12 4.59
C THR A 25 -2.89 11.06 5.67
N ASP A 26 -3.99 11.78 5.47
CA ASP A 26 -5.20 11.70 6.28
C ASP A 26 -5.88 10.33 6.22
N VAL A 27 -5.76 9.62 5.10
CA VAL A 27 -6.37 8.30 4.90
C VAL A 27 -5.52 7.23 5.59
N GLN A 28 -5.97 6.72 6.73
CA GLN A 28 -5.24 5.70 7.48
C GLN A 28 -5.40 4.32 6.85
N ASN A 29 -4.37 3.47 7.01
CA ASN A 29 -4.41 2.11 6.48
C ASN A 29 -5.55 1.26 7.08
N ILE A 30 -5.92 1.49 8.35
CA ILE A 30 -7.01 0.75 8.97
C ILE A 30 -8.36 1.07 8.34
N ASP A 31 -8.59 2.32 7.93
CA ASP A 31 -9.81 2.72 7.24
C ASP A 31 -9.90 2.08 5.86
N LEU A 32 -8.79 2.06 5.11
CA LEU A 32 -8.71 1.37 3.83
C LEU A 32 -8.97 -0.13 3.98
N MET A 33 -8.40 -0.77 5.00
CA MET A 33 -8.66 -2.18 5.29
C MET A 33 -10.12 -2.44 5.62
N ASN A 34 -10.74 -1.61 6.46
CA ASN A 34 -12.14 -1.76 6.86
C ASN A 34 -13.12 -1.55 5.70
N LEU A 35 -12.79 -0.63 4.78
CA LEU A 35 -13.66 -0.27 3.66
C LEU A 35 -13.47 -1.20 2.45
N ALA A 36 -12.22 -1.49 2.09
CA ALA A 36 -11.87 -2.05 0.79
C ALA A 36 -11.04 -3.35 0.86
N GLY A 37 -10.69 -3.83 2.05
CA GLY A 37 -9.93 -5.07 2.22
C GLY A 37 -8.45 -4.98 1.80
N PHE A 38 -7.96 -3.81 1.41
CA PHE A 38 -6.54 -3.58 1.12
C PHE A 38 -6.09 -2.20 1.62
N CYS A 39 -4.78 -2.02 1.82
CA CYS A 39 -4.19 -0.73 2.17
C CYS A 39 -2.79 -0.60 1.55
N ARG A 40 -2.04 0.47 1.91
CA ARG A 40 -0.66 0.69 1.42
C ARG A 40 0.26 -0.51 1.69
N ASN A 41 0.14 -1.13 2.87
CA ASN A 41 0.92 -2.32 3.20
C ASN A 41 0.59 -3.53 2.31
N CYS A 42 -0.64 -3.63 1.79
CA CYS A 42 -0.99 -4.68 0.83
C CYS A 42 -0.31 -4.41 -0.51
N LEU A 43 -0.29 -3.15 -0.98
CA LEU A 43 0.45 -2.77 -2.19
C LEU A 43 1.94 -3.10 -2.09
N SER A 44 2.58 -2.83 -0.94
CA SER A 44 4.00 -3.20 -0.72
C SER A 44 4.21 -4.71 -0.73
N LYS A 45 3.28 -5.49 -0.15
CA LYS A 45 3.36 -6.95 -0.19
C LYS A 45 3.19 -7.50 -1.60
N TRP A 46 2.27 -6.95 -2.40
CA TRP A 46 2.10 -7.34 -3.80
C TRP A 46 3.33 -6.99 -4.62
N TYR A 47 3.89 -5.79 -4.44
CA TYR A 47 5.14 -5.40 -5.11
C TYR A 47 6.29 -6.36 -4.81
N LYS A 48 6.47 -6.74 -3.53
CA LYS A 48 7.47 -7.73 -3.13
C LYS A 48 7.17 -9.11 -3.72
N ALA A 49 5.92 -9.57 -3.70
CA ALA A 49 5.54 -10.88 -4.23
C ALA A 49 5.85 -10.99 -5.73
N GLU A 50 5.55 -9.95 -6.52
CA GLU A 50 5.89 -9.93 -7.96
C GLU A 50 7.41 -9.93 -8.20
N ALA A 51 8.19 -9.32 -7.31
CA ALA A 51 9.65 -9.40 -7.36
C ALA A 51 10.17 -10.80 -7.02
N ASP A 52 9.62 -11.42 -5.97
CA ASP A 52 9.95 -12.78 -5.55
C ASP A 52 9.67 -13.80 -6.68
N GLU A 53 8.51 -13.69 -7.35
CA GLU A 53 8.15 -14.54 -8.49
C GLU A 53 9.13 -14.41 -9.67
N ARG A 54 9.74 -13.24 -9.83
CA ARG A 54 10.75 -12.94 -10.86
C ARG A 54 12.18 -13.12 -10.38
N GLN A 55 12.36 -13.62 -9.15
CA GLN A 55 13.67 -13.81 -8.52
C GLN A 55 14.51 -12.51 -8.46
N ILE A 56 13.83 -11.37 -8.30
CA ILE A 56 14.45 -10.05 -8.12
C ILE A 56 14.53 -9.77 -6.62
N ASP A 57 15.72 -9.47 -6.13
CA ASP A 57 15.94 -9.17 -4.71
C ASP A 57 15.35 -7.80 -4.35
N VAL A 58 14.24 -7.82 -3.62
CA VAL A 58 13.56 -6.65 -3.07
C VAL A 58 13.14 -6.99 -1.64
N SER A 59 13.66 -6.24 -0.66
CA SER A 59 13.21 -6.41 0.72
C SER A 59 11.80 -5.84 0.90
N LEU A 60 11.11 -6.26 1.96
CA LEU A 60 9.79 -5.69 2.28
C LEU A 60 9.89 -4.20 2.61
N ASP A 61 11.02 -3.74 3.14
CA ASP A 61 11.23 -2.34 3.47
C ASP A 61 11.48 -1.50 2.21
N ASP A 62 12.21 -2.02 1.22
CA ASP A 62 12.34 -1.38 -0.09
C ASP A 62 10.97 -1.26 -0.78
N ALA A 63 10.17 -2.33 -0.75
CA ALA A 63 8.82 -2.32 -1.31
C ALA A 63 7.87 -1.34 -0.58
N ARG A 64 8.08 -1.13 0.73
CA ARG A 64 7.38 -0.08 1.47
C ARG A 64 7.85 1.29 1.04
N GLU A 65 9.16 1.52 0.91
CA GLU A 65 9.68 2.81 0.48
C GLU A 65 9.14 3.22 -0.90
N VAL A 66 9.01 2.27 -1.84
CA VAL A 66 8.36 2.50 -3.14
C VAL A 66 6.90 2.99 -2.99
N VAL A 67 6.14 2.43 -2.06
CA VAL A 67 4.71 2.74 -1.87
C VAL A 67 4.47 3.96 -0.97
N TYR A 68 5.33 4.20 0.02
CA TYR A 68 5.21 5.31 0.96
C TYR A 68 5.98 6.56 0.50
N GLY A 69 6.91 6.42 -0.44
CA GLY A 69 7.78 7.51 -0.94
C GLY A 69 8.87 7.94 0.05
N MET A 70 9.03 7.23 1.16
CA MET A 70 10.03 7.43 2.20
C MET A 70 10.11 6.16 3.08
N PRO A 71 11.15 6.02 3.92
CA PRO A 71 11.23 4.93 4.90
C PRO A 71 9.95 4.81 5.74
N TYR A 72 9.44 3.58 5.89
CA TYR A 72 8.15 3.34 6.54
C TYR A 72 8.10 3.80 8.00
N ASN A 73 9.22 3.66 8.73
CA ASN A 73 9.36 4.19 10.09
C ASN A 73 9.16 5.70 10.13
N GLN A 74 9.80 6.45 9.22
CA GLN A 74 9.63 7.89 9.11
C GLN A 74 8.18 8.27 8.76
N TRP A 75 7.55 7.54 7.84
CA TRP A 75 6.15 7.78 7.50
C TRP A 75 5.22 7.55 8.71
N LYS A 76 5.47 6.48 9.46
CA LYS A 76 4.73 6.14 10.68
C LYS A 76 4.83 7.25 11.71
N ASP A 77 6.03 7.75 11.95
CA ASP A 77 6.27 8.81 12.94
C ASP A 77 5.64 10.14 12.54
N LEU A 78 5.59 10.46 11.24
CA LEU A 78 5.02 11.72 10.74
C LEU A 78 3.50 11.70 10.58
N TYR A 79 2.91 10.56 10.17
CA TYR A 79 1.55 10.53 9.63
C TYR A 79 0.63 9.44 10.20
N GLN A 80 1.18 8.38 10.83
CA GLN A 80 0.33 7.33 11.36
C GLN A 80 -0.30 7.76 12.69
N LYS A 81 -1.62 7.64 12.78
CA LYS A 81 -2.37 7.90 14.00
C LYS A 81 -2.75 6.59 14.67
N GLU A 82 -2.93 6.65 15.98
CA GLU A 82 -3.52 5.54 16.72
C GLU A 82 -4.95 5.31 16.24
N ALA A 83 -5.30 4.05 16.01
CA ALA A 83 -6.64 3.68 15.59
C ALA A 83 -7.61 3.77 16.77
N SER A 84 -8.75 4.41 16.56
CA SER A 84 -9.86 4.43 17.53
C SER A 84 -10.41 3.03 17.80
N ALA A 85 -11.09 2.86 18.94
CA ALA A 85 -11.73 1.60 19.32
C ALA A 85 -12.70 1.10 18.24
N ASP A 86 -13.47 2.01 17.62
CA ASP A 86 -14.42 1.66 16.56
C ASP A 86 -13.72 1.15 15.30
N GLN A 87 -12.62 1.78 14.89
CA GLN A 87 -11.82 1.33 13.74
C GLN A 87 -11.21 -0.05 14.01
N GLN A 88 -10.73 -0.30 15.23
CA GLN A 88 -10.19 -1.60 15.63
C GLN A 88 -11.27 -2.69 15.66
N ALA A 89 -12.46 -2.37 16.19
CA ALA A 89 -13.59 -3.29 16.24
C ALA A 89 -14.11 -3.65 14.84
N ALA A 90 -14.21 -2.67 13.94
CA ALA A 90 -14.56 -2.91 12.54
C ALA A 90 -13.52 -3.80 11.85
N PHE A 91 -12.24 -3.55 12.08
CA PHE A 91 -11.16 -4.37 11.53
C PHE A 91 -11.19 -5.81 12.04
N ALA A 92 -11.47 -6.01 13.33
CA ALA A 92 -11.61 -7.33 13.91
C ALA A 92 -12.78 -8.12 13.30
N LYS A 93 -13.93 -7.48 13.09
CA LYS A 93 -15.10 -8.09 12.41
C LYS A 93 -14.83 -8.44 10.95
N GLY A 94 -14.06 -7.61 10.24
CA GLY A 94 -13.69 -7.85 8.85
C GLY A 94 -12.77 -9.07 8.64
N LYS A 95 -12.00 -9.47 9.67
CA LYS A 95 -11.12 -10.66 9.61
C LYS A 95 -11.84 -12.00 9.75
N THR A 96 -13.11 -11.99 10.18
CA THR A 96 -13.89 -13.20 10.45
C THR A 96 -14.79 -13.63 9.29
N GLN A 97 -14.72 -12.95 8.14
CA GLN A 97 -15.30 -13.40 6.87
C GLN A 97 -14.22 -14.00 5.99
#